data_AF-A0A645JL93-F1
#
_entry.id   AF-A0A645JL93-F1
#
_cell.length_a   1.000
_cell.length_b   1.000
_cell.length_c   1.000
_cell.angle_alpha   90.00
_cell.angle_beta   90.00
_cell.angle_gamma   90.00
#
_symmetry.space_group_name_H-M   'P 1'
#
loop_
_entity.id
_entity.type
_entity.pdbx_description
1 polymer ?
#
loop_
_entity_poly.entity_id
_entity_poly.type
_entity_poly.pdbx_seq_one_letter_code
_entity_poly.pdbx_strand_id
1 'polypeptide(L)'
;MLAGLIHDLGAFYMLYRAAQYDELRARPDTVRYLIIQWHESIGDTLFHALGVDEAMITALRDHDQPRPIPATPKNLADVIFMANILAGGLFEWLGQDKETVAEWERTLNESYLSLREEIEQRTTELRAEFV
;
A
#
# COMPACT_ATOMS: atom_id res chain seq x y z
N MET A 1 0.80 5.08 -12.42
CA MET A 1 0.97 3.61 -12.55
C MET A 1 2.21 3.11 -11.81
N LEU A 2 3.43 3.53 -12.16
CA LEU A 2 4.66 3.02 -11.52
C LEU A 2 4.65 3.16 -9.99
N ALA A 3 4.34 4.36 -9.47
CA ALA A 3 4.26 4.63 -8.03
C ALA A 3 3.37 3.61 -7.28
N GLY A 4 2.15 3.37 -7.78
CA GLY A 4 1.23 2.41 -7.18
C GLY A 4 1.72 0.96 -7.29
N LEU A 5 2.47 0.61 -8.34
CA LEU A 5 3.04 -0.73 -8.49
C LEU A 5 4.17 -0.99 -7.48
N ILE A 6 4.98 0.03 -7.21
CA ILE A 6 6.20 -0.13 -6.41
C ILE A 6 6.05 0.31 -4.95
N HIS A 7 4.91 0.89 -4.54
CA HIS A 7 4.76 1.45 -3.19
C HIS A 7 5.10 0.44 -2.07
N ASP A 8 4.69 -0.82 -2.25
CA ASP A 8 4.94 -1.93 -1.33
C ASP A 8 6.24 -2.72 -1.61
N LEU A 9 7.17 -2.20 -2.40
CA LEU A 9 8.39 -2.93 -2.77
C LEU A 9 9.21 -3.37 -1.54
N GLY A 10 9.17 -2.60 -0.46
CA GLY A 10 9.79 -2.96 0.82
C GLY A 10 9.25 -4.28 1.37
N ALA A 11 7.93 -4.53 1.29
CA ALA A 11 7.30 -5.76 1.77
C ALA A 11 7.74 -6.97 0.93
N PHE A 12 7.77 -6.83 -0.39
CA PHE A 12 8.26 -7.89 -1.29
C PHE A 12 9.74 -8.20 -1.06
N TYR A 13 10.58 -7.19 -0.87
CA TYR A 13 11.98 -7.38 -0.55
C TYR A 13 12.15 -8.13 0.77
N MET A 14 11.40 -7.75 1.82
CA MET A 14 11.43 -8.45 3.10
C MET A 14 10.97 -9.90 2.99
N LEU A 15 9.91 -10.19 2.23
CA LEU A 15 9.46 -11.57 1.97
C LEU A 15 10.54 -12.38 1.24
N TYR A 16 11.15 -11.80 0.21
CA TYR A 16 12.26 -12.42 -0.51
C TYR A 16 13.42 -12.78 0.44
N ARG A 17 13.80 -11.85 1.33
CA ARG A 17 14.84 -12.09 2.34
C ARG A 17 14.42 -13.15 3.35
N ALA A 18 13.20 -13.09 3.88
CA ALA A 18 12.70 -14.06 4.85
C ALA A 18 12.66 -15.48 4.30
N ALA A 19 12.35 -15.65 3.02
CA ALA A 19 12.33 -16.95 2.35
C ALA A 19 13.72 -17.64 2.29
N GLN A 20 14.82 -16.91 2.51
CA GLN A 20 16.17 -17.48 2.54
C GLN A 20 16.57 -18.07 3.90
N TYR A 21 15.72 -17.95 4.93
CA TYR A 21 16.02 -18.43 6.29
C TYR A 21 14.95 -19.42 6.75
N ASP A 22 15.35 -20.67 7.02
CA ASP A 22 14.46 -21.76 7.43
C ASP A 22 13.65 -21.41 8.68
N GLU A 23 14.27 -20.72 9.64
CA GLU A 23 13.65 -20.31 10.90
C GLU A 23 12.53 -19.30 10.67
N LEU A 24 12.67 -18.41 9.70
CA LEU A 24 11.65 -17.41 9.34
C LEU A 24 10.54 -18.04 8.51
N ARG A 25 10.87 -18.95 7.59
CA ARG A 25 9.86 -19.74 6.84
C ARG A 25 8.96 -20.55 7.77
N ALA A 26 9.51 -21.07 8.87
CA ALA A 26 8.76 -21.78 9.89
C ALA A 26 7.89 -20.87 10.81
N ARG A 27 7.97 -19.54 10.67
CA ARG A 27 7.31 -18.55 11.55
C ARG A 27 6.62 -17.43 10.76
N PRO A 28 5.58 -17.75 9.98
CA PRO A 28 4.91 -16.78 9.10
C PRO A 28 4.34 -15.57 9.85
N ASP A 29 3.81 -15.75 11.06
CA ASP A 29 3.27 -14.64 11.86
C ASP A 29 4.36 -13.66 12.31
N THR A 30 5.56 -14.16 12.61
CA THR A 30 6.73 -13.32 12.91
C THR A 30 7.15 -12.53 11.68
N VAL A 31 7.20 -13.18 10.51
CA VAL A 31 7.54 -12.50 9.25
C VAL A 31 6.51 -11.42 8.93
N ARG A 32 5.21 -11.73 9.06
CA ARG A 32 4.13 -10.77 8.89
C ARG A 32 4.28 -9.57 9.83
N TYR A 33 4.52 -9.82 11.12
CA TYR A 33 4.74 -8.76 12.10
C TYR A 33 5.91 -7.84 11.70
N LEU A 34 7.04 -8.41 11.30
CA LEU A 34 8.21 -7.61 10.87
C LEU A 34 7.91 -6.77 9.63
N ILE A 35 7.23 -7.34 8.63
CA ILE A 35 6.86 -6.62 7.40
C ILE A 35 5.99 -5.41 7.74
N ILE A 36 4.94 -5.60 8.54
CA ILE A 36 4.06 -4.49 8.97
C ILE A 36 4.86 -3.36 9.60
N GLN A 37 5.86 -3.67 10.43
CA GLN A 37 6.62 -2.65 11.15
C GLN A 37 7.67 -1.95 10.29
N TRP A 38 8.28 -2.63 9.31
CA TRP A 38 9.51 -2.13 8.67
C TRP A 38 9.43 -1.94 7.15
N HIS A 39 8.37 -2.41 6.48
CA HIS A 39 8.32 -2.38 5.02
C HIS A 39 8.45 -0.95 4.44
N GLU A 40 7.84 0.06 5.05
CA GLU A 40 7.96 1.45 4.58
C GLU A 40 9.40 1.97 4.64
N SER A 41 10.07 1.84 5.80
CA SER A 41 11.44 2.32 5.98
C SER A 41 12.48 1.56 5.14
N ILE A 42 12.26 0.25 4.97
CA ILE A 42 13.07 -0.58 4.07
C ILE A 42 12.80 -0.21 2.60
N GLY A 43 11.53 0.08 2.25
CA GLY A 43 11.12 0.57 0.95
C GLY A 43 11.81 1.89 0.58
N ASP A 44 11.79 2.89 1.46
CA ASP A 44 12.47 4.18 1.27
C ASP A 44 13.97 3.99 0.99
N THR A 45 14.65 3.16 1.81
CA THR A 45 16.07 2.83 1.61
C THR A 45 16.30 2.15 0.25
N LEU A 46 15.42 1.23 -0.14
CA LEU A 46 15.53 0.49 -1.38
C LEU A 46 15.30 1.39 -2.60
N PHE A 47 14.34 2.32 -2.55
CA PHE A 47 14.12 3.26 -3.64
C PHE A 47 15.33 4.17 -3.87
N HIS A 48 15.97 4.66 -2.80
CA HIS A 48 17.22 5.40 -2.90
C HIS A 48 18.34 4.54 -3.52
N ALA A 49 18.48 3.28 -3.09
CA ALA A 49 19.50 2.37 -3.62
C ALA A 49 19.29 2.02 -5.11
N LEU A 50 18.03 1.99 -5.56
CA LEU A 50 17.66 1.73 -6.96
C LEU A 50 17.73 2.98 -7.85
N GLY A 51 18.04 4.15 -7.29
CA GLY A 51 18.11 5.41 -8.04
C GLY A 51 16.74 5.91 -8.53
N VAL A 52 15.68 5.61 -7.77
CA VAL A 52 14.35 6.17 -8.03
C VAL A 52 14.38 7.68 -7.82
N ASP A 53 13.67 8.42 -8.67
CA ASP A 53 13.61 9.88 -8.61
C ASP A 53 13.04 10.40 -7.27
N GLU A 54 13.59 11.49 -6.74
CA GLU A 54 13.22 12.06 -5.44
C GLU A 54 11.74 12.47 -5.35
N ALA A 55 11.13 12.92 -6.46
CA ALA A 55 9.70 13.25 -6.48
C ALA A 55 8.84 11.99 -6.31
N MET A 56 9.31 10.85 -6.82
CA MET A 56 8.67 9.56 -6.64
C MET A 56 8.84 9.06 -5.20
N ILE A 57 10.06 9.11 -4.66
CA ILE A 57 10.34 8.72 -3.26
C ILE A 57 9.47 9.53 -2.30
N THR A 58 9.39 10.86 -2.51
CA THR A 58 8.54 11.76 -1.72
C THR A 58 7.06 11.36 -1.78
N ALA A 59 6.59 10.86 -2.92
CA ALA A 59 5.20 10.44 -3.08
C ALA A 59 4.88 9.08 -2.45
N LEU A 60 5.89 8.23 -2.30
CA LEU A 60 5.77 6.89 -1.70
C LEU A 60 6.06 6.88 -0.19
N ARG A 61 6.65 7.95 0.34
CA ARG A 61 6.93 8.07 1.76
C ARG A 61 5.62 8.18 2.56
N ASP A 62 5.57 7.46 3.67
CA ASP A 62 4.45 7.47 4.63
C ASP A 62 3.08 7.19 3.97
N HIS A 63 3.06 6.39 2.90
CA HIS A 63 1.84 6.11 2.12
C HIS A 63 0.84 5.23 2.88
N ASP A 64 1.33 4.51 3.88
CA ASP A 64 0.58 3.61 4.77
C ASP A 64 0.27 4.27 6.12
N GLN A 65 0.75 5.50 6.34
CA GLN A 65 0.52 6.22 7.59
C GLN A 65 -0.84 6.93 7.58
N PRO A 66 -1.66 6.79 8.65
CA PRO A 66 -2.90 7.52 8.79
C PRO A 66 -2.70 9.03 8.73
N ARG A 67 -3.43 9.69 7.84
CA ARG A 67 -3.44 11.16 7.70
C ARG A 67 -4.82 11.66 7.24
N PRO A 68 -5.11 12.97 7.35
CA PRO A 68 -6.40 13.50 6.94
C PRO A 68 -6.70 13.23 5.46
N ILE A 69 -7.92 12.79 5.16
CA ILE A 69 -8.38 12.53 3.80
C ILE A 69 -8.47 13.85 3.03
N PRO A 70 -7.72 14.03 1.93
CA PRO A 70 -7.81 15.24 1.13
C PRO A 70 -9.15 15.30 0.40
N ALA A 71 -9.81 16.46 0.42
CA ALA A 71 -11.05 16.68 -0.33
C ALA A 71 -10.87 16.53 -1.86
N THR A 72 -9.66 16.82 -2.36
CA THR A 72 -9.27 16.60 -3.75
C THR A 72 -7.76 16.31 -3.77
N PRO A 73 -7.28 15.29 -4.49
CA PRO A 73 -5.85 15.00 -4.57
C PRO A 73 -5.11 16.13 -5.30
N LYS A 74 -4.02 16.64 -4.71
CA LYS A 74 -3.23 17.76 -5.27
C LYS A 74 -1.89 17.32 -5.83
N ASN A 75 -1.40 16.16 -5.39
CA ASN A 75 -0.09 15.65 -5.74
C ASN A 75 -0.11 14.11 -5.81
N LEU A 76 1.01 13.52 -6.23
CA LEU A 76 1.11 12.06 -6.37
C LEU A 76 0.98 11.34 -5.01
N ALA A 77 1.47 11.93 -3.92
CA ALA A 77 1.32 11.34 -2.59
C ALA A 77 -0.16 11.22 -2.20
N ASP A 78 -0.98 12.25 -2.48
CA ASP A 78 -2.43 12.20 -2.24
C ASP A 78 -3.09 11.09 -3.05
N VAL A 79 -2.71 10.96 -4.32
CA VAL A 79 -3.25 9.90 -5.20
C VAL A 79 -2.89 8.52 -4.66
N ILE A 80 -1.64 8.30 -4.27
CA ILE A 80 -1.17 6.99 -3.76
C ILE A 80 -1.85 6.64 -2.44
N PHE A 81 -1.90 7.57 -1.50
CA PHE A 81 -2.60 7.37 -0.23
C PHE A 81 -4.09 7.03 -0.43
N MET A 82 -4.79 7.78 -1.29
CA MET A 82 -6.20 7.52 -1.55
C MET A 82 -6.42 6.20 -2.29
N ALA A 83 -5.57 5.88 -3.27
CA ALA A 83 -5.62 4.60 -3.97
C ALA A 83 -5.38 3.43 -3.01
N ASN A 84 -4.42 3.56 -2.11
CA ASN A 84 -4.09 2.56 -1.10
C ASN A 84 -5.26 2.30 -0.14
N ILE A 85 -5.90 3.37 0.37
CA ILE A 85 -7.11 3.25 1.20
C ILE A 85 -8.24 2.56 0.43
N LEU A 86 -8.52 3.00 -0.81
CA LEU A 86 -9.60 2.43 -1.62
C LEU A 86 -9.34 0.96 -2.00
N ALA A 87 -8.08 0.57 -2.15
CA ALA A 87 -7.66 -0.82 -2.36
C ALA A 87 -7.69 -1.66 -1.07
N GLY A 88 -7.80 -1.03 0.10
CA GLY A 88 -7.80 -1.69 1.39
C GLY A 88 -6.42 -1.98 1.98
N GLY A 89 -5.34 -1.41 1.44
CA GLY A 89 -3.96 -1.72 1.84
C GLY A 89 -3.66 -1.40 3.31
N LEU A 90 -4.25 -0.33 3.85
CA LEU A 90 -4.19 -0.01 5.28
C LEU A 90 -4.69 -1.16 6.18
N PHE A 91 -5.61 -1.99 5.68
CA PHE A 91 -6.31 -3.03 6.44
C PHE A 91 -5.75 -4.43 6.22
N GLU A 92 -5.23 -4.71 5.02
CA GLU A 92 -4.69 -6.01 4.64
C GLU A 92 -3.45 -6.39 5.47
N TRP A 93 -2.62 -5.41 5.83
CA TRP A 93 -1.40 -5.63 6.61
C TRP A 93 -1.62 -5.54 8.11
N LEU A 94 -2.29 -4.50 8.61
CA LEU A 94 -2.38 -4.22 10.04
C LEU A 94 -3.29 -5.18 10.83
N GLY A 95 -4.08 -6.03 10.16
CA GLY A 95 -5.02 -6.93 10.86
C GLY A 95 -6.02 -6.16 11.72
N GLN A 96 -6.29 -4.90 11.37
CA GLN A 96 -7.25 -4.06 12.08
C GLN A 96 -8.64 -4.68 11.98
N ASP A 97 -9.41 -4.53 13.06
CA ASP A 97 -10.76 -5.06 13.10
C ASP A 97 -11.65 -4.40 12.04
N LYS A 98 -12.74 -5.09 11.70
CA LYS A 98 -13.73 -4.61 10.73
C LYS A 98 -14.36 -3.28 11.13
N GLU A 99 -14.32 -2.92 12.42
CA GLU A 99 -14.88 -1.65 12.92
C GLU A 99 -14.01 -0.47 12.54
N THR A 100 -12.69 -0.61 12.63
CA THR A 100 -11.71 0.39 12.20
C THR A 100 -11.83 0.64 10.70
N VAL A 101 -11.95 -0.44 9.90
CA VAL A 101 -12.19 -0.35 8.44
C VAL A 101 -13.47 0.45 8.14
N ALA A 102 -14.57 0.10 8.80
CA ALA A 102 -15.86 0.74 8.58
C ALA A 102 -15.88 2.21 9.03
N GLU A 103 -15.09 2.58 10.02
CA GLU A 103 -14.96 3.96 10.48
C GLU A 103 -14.18 4.82 9.46
N TRP A 104 -13.09 4.28 8.90
CA TRP A 104 -12.38 4.94 7.81
C TRP A 104 -13.24 5.08 6.54
N GLU A 105 -13.99 4.05 6.17
CA GLU A 105 -14.93 4.15 5.04
C GLU A 105 -15.99 5.23 5.26
N ARG A 106 -16.46 5.42 6.50
CA ARG A 106 -17.37 6.52 6.86
C ARG A 106 -16.73 7.91 6.75
N THR A 107 -15.39 8.00 6.86
CA THR A 107 -14.67 9.26 6.68
C THR A 107 -14.33 9.59 5.22
N LEU A 108 -14.46 8.62 4.30
CA LEU A 108 -14.34 8.89 2.88
C LEU A 108 -15.49 9.76 2.39
N ASN A 109 -15.16 10.81 1.66
CA ASN A 109 -16.16 11.64 0.97
C ASN A 109 -16.94 10.78 -0.05
N GLU A 110 -18.24 11.04 -0.21
CA GLU A 110 -19.12 10.44 -1.23
C GLU A 110 -18.48 10.41 -2.63
N SER A 111 -17.72 11.44 -3.00
CA SER A 111 -17.01 11.52 -4.27
C SER A 111 -15.93 10.44 -4.48
N TYR A 112 -15.33 9.90 -3.42
CA TYR A 112 -14.39 8.78 -3.54
C TYR A 112 -15.12 7.44 -3.52
N LEU A 113 -16.19 7.33 -2.74
CA LEU A 113 -17.01 6.12 -2.67
C LEU A 113 -17.67 5.81 -4.02
N SER A 114 -18.07 6.83 -4.77
CA SER A 114 -18.65 6.68 -6.11
C SER A 114 -17.66 6.13 -7.14
N LEU A 115 -16.36 6.19 -6.90
CA LEU A 115 -15.34 5.64 -7.80
C LEU A 115 -15.17 4.13 -7.66
N ARG A 116 -15.74 3.50 -6.62
CA ARG A 116 -15.50 2.08 -6.30
C ARG A 116 -15.89 1.15 -7.44
N GLU A 117 -17.09 1.33 -8.01
CA GLU A 117 -17.57 0.50 -9.12
C GLU A 117 -16.64 0.61 -10.35
N GLU A 118 -16.20 1.83 -10.68
CA GLU A 118 -15.27 2.04 -11.80
C GLU A 118 -13.90 1.40 -11.53
N ILE A 119 -13.38 1.52 -10.30
CA ILE A 119 -12.11 0.91 -9.90
C ILE A 119 -12.20 -0.62 -10.00
N GLU A 120 -13.28 -1.23 -9.52
CA GLU A 120 -13.51 -2.68 -9.59
C GLU A 120 -13.64 -3.18 -11.03
N GLN A 121 -14.36 -2.44 -11.87
CA GLN A 121 -14.48 -2.74 -13.30
C GLN A 121 -13.11 -2.71 -13.98
N ARG A 122 -12.36 -1.61 -13.82
CA ARG A 122 -11.01 -1.48 -14.41
C ARG A 122 -10.05 -2.54 -13.90
N THR A 123 -10.15 -2.90 -12.61
CA THR A 123 -9.33 -3.97 -12.02
C THR A 123 -9.65 -5.32 -12.66
N THR A 124 -10.92 -5.59 -12.96
CA THR A 124 -11.36 -6.81 -13.65
C THR A 124 -10.86 -6.86 -15.09
N GLU A 125 -10.95 -5.74 -15.82
CA GLU A 125 -10.43 -5.60 -17.18
C GLU A 125 -8.91 -5.84 -17.22
N LEU A 126 -8.16 -5.20 -16.32
CA LEU A 126 -6.70 -5.41 -16.18
C LEU A 126 -6.36 -6.88 -15.91
N ARG A 127 -7.08 -7.55 -15.00
CA ARG A 127 -6.82 -8.98 -14.71
C ARG A 127 -7.07 -9.88 -15.92
N ALA A 128 -8.07 -9.57 -16.74
CA ALA A 128 -8.36 -10.34 -17.94
C ALA A 128 -7.27 -10.22 -19.02
N GLU A 129 -6.43 -9.18 -18.99
CA GLU A 129 -5.30 -9.04 -19.91
C GLU A 129 -4.08 -9.90 -19.52
N PHE A 130 -4.00 -10.35 -18.26
CA PHE A 130 -2.86 -11.10 -17.70
C PHE A 130 -3.17 -12.58 -17.37
N VAL A 131 -4.34 -13.09 -17.75
CA VAL A 131 -4.78 -14.50 -17.61
C VAL A 131 -5.00 -15.11 -18.99
#